data_AF-A0AA35WED2-F1
#
_entry.id   AF-A0AA35WED2-F1
#
_cell.length_a   1.000
_cell.length_b   1.000
_cell.length_c   1.000
_cell.angle_alpha   90.00
_cell.angle_beta   90.00
_cell.angle_gamma   90.00
#
_symmetry.space_group_name_H-M   'P 1'
#
loop_
_entity.id
_entity.type
_entity.pdbx_description
1 polymer ?
#
loop_
_entity_poly.entity_id
_entity_poly.type
_entity_poly.pdbx_seq_one_letter_code
_entity_poly.pdbx_strand_id
1 'polypeptide(L)' 'MCTFSHPNVLGMEGICLDEESQSPYLILPFMSNGDLKTFLRKKRGVNNMVDLTYPDELSHDTLLGMCYQIACGMEYL' A
#
# COMPACT_ATOMS: atom_id res chain seq x y z
N MET A 1 -15.64 -11.24 -13.13
CA MET A 1 -14.44 -10.38 -13.11
C MET A 1 -13.55 -10.88 -11.99
N CYS A 2 -12.26 -11.05 -12.24
CA CYS A 2 -11.32 -11.81 -11.43
C CYS A 2 -11.30 -11.29 -9.98
N THR A 3 -11.76 -12.12 -9.05
CA THR A 3 -11.68 -11.86 -7.62
C THR A 3 -10.23 -12.07 -7.20
N PHE A 4 -9.43 -11.01 -7.17
CA PHE A 4 -8.12 -11.09 -6.54
C PHE A 4 -8.31 -11.41 -5.06
N SER A 5 -7.83 -12.58 -4.65
CA SER A 5 -7.95 -13.07 -3.29
C SER A 5 -6.56 -13.44 -2.79
N HIS A 6 -5.81 -12.42 -2.40
CA HIS A 6 -4.47 -12.56 -1.87
C HIS A 6 -4.19 -11.46 -0.84
N PRO A 7 -3.59 -11.75 0.33
CA PRO A 7 -3.36 -10.77 1.38
C PRO A 7 -2.47 -9.58 0.97
N ASN A 8 -1.66 -9.73 -0.07
CA ASN A 8 -0.78 -8.67 -0.59
C ASN A 8 -1.24 -8.05 -1.92
N VAL A 9 -2.47 -8.35 -2.36
CA VAL A 9 -3.09 -7.70 -3.53
C VAL A 9 -4.38 -7.04 -3.07
N LEU A 10 -4.49 -5.73 -3.29
CA LEU A 10 -5.68 -4.99 -2.91
C LEU A 10 -6.86 -5.40 -3.82
N GLY A 11 -7.78 -6.17 -3.27
CA GLY A 11 -9.01 -6.57 -3.95
C GLY A 11 -9.98 -5.39 -4.12
N MET A 12 -10.85 -5.49 -5.14
CA MET A 12 -11.98 -4.58 -5.34
C MET A 12 -13.23 -5.16 -4.67
N GLU A 13 -13.83 -4.39 -3.76
CA GLU A 13 -15.07 -4.79 -3.07
C GLU A 13 -16.30 -4.54 -3.94
N GLY A 14 -16.26 -3.52 -4.80
CA GLY A 14 -17.37 -3.20 -5.66
C GLY A 14 -17.14 -1.98 -6.54
N ILE A 15 -18.16 -1.67 -7.33
CA ILE A 15 -18.19 -0.57 -8.27
C ILE A 15 -19.58 0.04 -8.22
N CYS A 16 -19.67 1.37 -8.11
CA CYS A 16 -20.92 2.09 -8.27
C CYS A 16 -21.00 2.64 -9.69
N LEU A 17 -21.94 2.09 -10.46
CA LEU A 17 -22.36 2.62 -11.74
C LEU A 17 -23.71 3.27 -11.51
N ASP A 18 -23.72 4.58 -11.31
CA ASP A 18 -24.94 5.35 -11.30
C ASP A 18 -25.14 5.91 -12.71
N GLU A 19 -26.30 5.65 -13.32
CA GLU A 19 -26.61 6.09 -14.69
C GLU A 19 -26.77 7.62 -14.77
N GLU A 20 -27.10 8.28 -13.65
CA GLU A 20 -27.22 9.74 -13.58
C GLU A 20 -25.87 10.42 -13.31
N SER A 21 -25.00 9.77 -12.54
CA SER A 21 -23.66 10.27 -12.25
C SER A 21 -22.69 9.89 -13.37
N GLN A 22 -22.20 10.87 -14.13
CA GLN A 22 -21.28 10.65 -15.27
C GLN A 22 -19.90 10.04 -14.89
N SER A 23 -19.66 9.71 -13.62
CA SER A 23 -18.39 9.17 -13.13
C SER A 23 -18.62 7.86 -12.35
N PRO A 24 -18.06 6.72 -12.79
CA PRO A 24 -18.10 5.49 -12.01
C PRO A 24 -17.23 5.60 -10.76
N TYR A 25 -17.65 4.98 -9.67
CA TYR A 25 -16.86 4.89 -8.44
C TYR A 25 -16.35 3.48 -8.18
N LEU A 26 -15.15 3.39 -7.62
CA LEU A 26 -14.51 2.15 -7.23
C LEU A 26 -14.50 2.02 -5.70
N ILE A 27 -14.98 0.89 -5.18
CA ILE A 27 -14.95 0.59 -3.75
C ILE A 27 -13.75 -0.33 -3.48
N LEU A 28 -12.83 0.16 -2.66
CA LEU A 28 -11.61 -0.53 -2.25
C LEU A 28 -11.53 -0.57 -0.71
N PRO A 29 -10.86 -1.58 -0.13
CA PRO A 29 -10.50 -1.56 1.29
C PRO A 29 -9.65 -0.33 1.64
N PHE A 30 -9.93 0.28 2.79
CA PHE A 30 -9.24 1.49 3.23
C PHE A 30 -7.87 1.16 3.85
N MET A 31 -6.81 1.68 3.24
CA MET A 31 -5.44 1.58 3.74
C MET A 31 -5.10 2.81 4.60
N SER A 32 -5.16 2.68 5.92
CA SER A 32 -5.01 3.80 6.87
C SER A 32 -3.71 4.59 6.76
N ASN A 33 -2.64 3.97 6.24
CA ASN A 33 -1.33 4.59 6.05
C ASN A 33 -1.10 5.15 4.64
N GLY A 34 -2.08 5.05 3.74
CA GLY A 34 -1.98 5.52 2.35
C GLY A 34 -0.98 4.70 1.53
N ASP A 35 -0.37 5.34 0.53
CA ASP A 35 0.61 4.69 -0.35
C ASP A 35 1.98 4.52 0.31
N LEU A 36 2.67 3.44 -0.05
CA LEU A 36 3.95 3.06 0.56
C LEU A 36 5.04 4.13 0.35
N LYS A 37 5.06 4.81 -0.80
CA LYS A 37 6.09 5.83 -1.09
C LYS A 37 5.93 7.02 -0.15
N THR A 38 4.73 7.55 0.00
CA THR A 38 4.43 8.66 0.91
C THR A 38 4.68 8.26 2.36
N PHE A 39 4.27 7.05 2.75
CA PHE A 39 4.53 6.51 4.08
C PHE A 39 6.03 6.47 4.41
N LEU A 40 6.86 5.87 3.54
CA LEU A 40 8.30 5.77 3.72
C LEU A 40 8.98 7.15 3.76
N ARG A 41 8.55 8.09 2.92
CA ARG A 41 9.08 9.46 2.94
C ARG A 41 8.74 10.21 4.23
N LYS A 42 7.51 10.07 4.72
CA LYS A 42 7.07 10.70 5.97
C LYS A 42 7.89 10.20 7.15
N LYS A 43 8.14 8.88 7.19
CA LYS A 43 8.91 8.26 8.28
C LYS A 43 10.41 8.51 8.20
N ARG A 44 10.97 8.71 6.99
CA ARG A 44 12.37 9.13 6.84
C ARG A 44 12.68 10.49 7.47
N GLY A 45 11.69 11.37 7.59
CA GLY A 45 11.88 12.74 8.07
C GLY A 45 12.46 13.68 6.99
N VAL A 46 12.31 15.00 7.18
CA VAL A 46 12.78 16.05 6.24
C VAL A 46 14.28 16.32 6.37
N ASN A 47 14.91 15.87 7.46
CA ASN A 47 16.31 16.13 7.78
C ASN A 47 17.17 14.92 7.42
N ASN A 48 17.65 14.89 6.19
CA ASN A 48 18.85 14.11 5.88
C ASN A 48 20.03 14.65 6.70
N MET A 49 20.91 13.76 7.16
CA MET A 49 22.10 13.98 8.01
C MET A 49 21.69 14.02 9.50
N VAL A 50 22.00 13.06 10.36
CA VAL A 50 23.35 12.55 10.67
C VAL A 50 23.32 11.09 11.16
N ASP A 51 22.17 10.43 11.30
CA ASP A 51 22.14 9.14 11.99
C ASP A 51 21.37 8.09 11.17
N LEU A 52 22.04 6.96 10.89
CA LEU A 52 21.47 5.79 10.20
C LEU A 52 20.47 5.04 11.09
N THR A 53 20.07 5.64 12.21
CA THR A 53 18.97 5.21 13.05
C THR A 53 17.67 5.47 12.31
N TYR A 54 17.22 4.43 11.59
CA TYR A 54 15.83 4.31 11.22
C TYR A 54 14.97 4.65 12.45
N PRO A 55 13.88 5.44 12.31
CA PRO A 55 12.92 5.58 13.40
C PRO A 55 12.55 4.16 13.86
N ASP A 56 12.46 3.90 15.17
CA ASP A 56 12.30 2.55 15.76
C ASP A 56 11.23 1.67 15.07
N GLU A 57 10.26 2.28 14.40
CA GLU A 57 9.18 1.63 13.67
C GLU A 57 9.56 1.07 12.27
N LEU A 58 10.68 1.45 11.67
CA LEU A 58 11.11 1.03 10.32
C LEU A 58 12.49 0.36 10.34
N SER A 59 12.60 -0.71 11.11
CA SER A 59 13.79 -1.57 11.07
C SER A 59 14.05 -2.13 9.66
N HIS A 60 15.29 -2.57 9.43
CA HIS A 60 15.67 -3.28 8.20
C HIS A 60 14.78 -4.51 7.94
N ASP A 61 14.43 -5.25 8.99
CA ASP A 61 13.55 -6.42 8.89
C ASP A 61 12.14 -6.05 8.44
N THR A 62 11.60 -4.91 8.92
CA THR A 62 10.31 -4.39 8.46
C THR A 62 10.36 -4.03 6.97
N LEU A 63 11.43 -3.36 6.52
CA LEU A 63 11.62 -3.03 5.12
C LEU A 63 11.74 -4.28 4.23
N LEU A 64 12.49 -5.28 4.68
CA LEU A 64 12.61 -6.56 3.98
C LEU A 64 11.26 -7.30 3.95
N GLY A 65 10.49 -7.25 5.04
CA GLY A 65 9.13 -7.78 5.11
C GLY A 65 8.19 -7.10 4.11
N MET A 66 8.28 -5.78 3.93
CA MET A 66 7.52 -5.06 2.88
C MET A 66 7.91 -5.55 1.48
N CYS A 67 9.21 -5.71 1.19
CA CYS A 67 9.68 -6.26 -0.08
C CYS A 67 9.16 -7.68 -0.33
N TYR A 68 9.21 -8.55 0.69
CA TYR A 68 8.70 -9.91 0.62
C TYR A 68 7.20 -9.94 0.33
N GLN A 69 6.40 -9.12 1.02
CA GLN A 69 4.96 -9.00 0.78
C GLN A 69 4.65 -8.57 -0.66
N ILE A 70 5.39 -7.59 -1.19
CA ILE A 70 5.26 -7.17 -2.59
C ILE A 70 5.59 -8.35 -3.53
N ALA A 71 6.69 -9.06 -3.28
CA ALA A 71 7.08 -10.21 -4.10
C ALA A 71 6.01 -11.31 -4.10
N CYS A 72 5.45 -11.67 -2.95
CA CYS A 72 4.35 -12.65 -2.87
C CYS A 72 3.09 -12.17 -3.61
N GLY A 73 2.75 -10.89 -3.51
CA GLY A 73 1.65 -10.31 -4.28
C GLY A 73 1.87 -10.39 -5.79
N MET A 74 3.10 -10.14 -6.24
CA MET A 74 3.48 -10.23 -7.65
C MET A 74 3.60 -11.67 -8.17
N GLU A 75 3.94 -12.64 -7.32
CA GLU A 75 3.95 -14.07 -7.67
C GLU A 75 2.53 -14.59 -7.93
N TYR A 76 1.53 -14.04 -7.24
CA TYR A 76 0.12 -14.39 -7.42
C TYR A 76 -0.51 -13.82 -8.70
N LEU A 77 0.01 -12.70 -9.22
CA LEU A 77 -0.51 -11.98 -10.39
C LEU A 77 0.00 -12.55 -11.72
#